data_AF-M4BKV4-F1
#
_entry.id   AF-M4BKV4-F1
#
_cell.length_a   1.000
_cell.length_b   1.000
_cell.length_c   1.000
_cell.angle_alpha   90.00
_cell.angle_beta   90.00
_cell.angle_gamma   90.00
#
_symmetry.space_group_name_H-M   'P 1'
#
loop_
_entity.id
_entity.type
_entity.pdbx_description
1 polymer ?
#
loop_
_entity_poly.entity_id
_entity_poly.type
_entity_poly.pdbx_seq_one_letter_code
_entity_poly.pdbx_strand_id
1 'polypeptide(L)'
;MRADVAISELLMKCDEESVQLSENPWQALREVIAALRSTQDHALGCLQIPKALNQLKRNFGRREGVKGADPVAVATSSRKGRRQERTLVQDPSEDKQLQTSTIDNDGGTSSCGQSRQPNAMSPVASSKKKKRDARKSRIQEEVEATPASRTENQALVDQLVQLGEFEMHHGHAQRGVSRMRGAEAIRDCKMVISSGAQAKQLGSVGTALATKIDQLLNEGLEAALGEYEGDDKALPETR
;
A
#
# COMPACT_ATOMS: atom_id res chain seq x y z
N MET A 1 -27.00 -14.52 0.61
CA MET A 1 -26.20 -15.74 0.84
C MET A 1 -24.85 -15.31 1.39
N ARG A 2 -24.36 -15.90 2.47
CA ARG A 2 -23.04 -15.55 3.01
C ARG A 2 -21.94 -16.18 2.13
N ALA A 3 -20.81 -15.49 1.98
CA ALA A 3 -19.76 -15.88 1.03
C ALA A 3 -19.10 -17.22 1.39
N ASP A 4 -18.94 -17.49 2.68
CA ASP A 4 -18.45 -18.76 3.25
C ASP A 4 -19.31 -19.96 2.85
N VAL A 5 -20.64 -19.80 2.88
CA VAL A 5 -21.58 -20.85 2.47
C VAL A 5 -21.47 -21.11 0.97
N ALA A 6 -21.37 -20.06 0.15
CA ALA A 6 -21.25 -20.19 -1.30
C ALA A 6 -19.92 -20.84 -1.74
N ILE A 7 -18.82 -20.56 -1.03
CA ILE A 7 -17.52 -21.18 -1.27
C ILE A 7 -17.59 -22.68 -0.93
N SER A 8 -18.14 -23.03 0.23
CA SER A 8 -18.26 -24.42 0.67
C SER A 8 -19.16 -25.23 -0.27
N GLU A 9 -20.29 -24.65 -0.69
CA GLU A 9 -21.21 -25.29 -1.66
C GLU A 9 -20.55 -25.49 -3.04
N LEU A 10 -19.76 -24.52 -3.50
CA LEU A 10 -19.04 -24.65 -4.77
C LEU A 10 -17.94 -25.71 -4.70
N LEU A 11 -17.21 -25.80 -3.58
CA LEU A 11 -16.18 -26.83 -3.39
C LEU A 11 -16.79 -28.25 -3.38
N MET A 12 -17.92 -28.44 -2.70
CA MET A 12 -18.65 -29.73 -2.74
C MET A 12 -19.07 -30.10 -4.16
N LYS A 13 -19.58 -29.14 -4.94
CA LYS A 13 -19.96 -29.37 -6.34
C LYS A 13 -18.76 -29.66 -7.26
N CYS A 14 -17.60 -29.08 -6.97
CA CYS A 14 -16.37 -29.41 -7.69
C CYS A 14 -15.94 -30.86 -7.45
N ASP A 15 -16.11 -31.37 -6.23
CA ASP A 15 -15.82 -32.76 -5.88
C ASP A 15 -16.81 -33.73 -6.57
N GLU A 16 -18.12 -33.42 -6.50
CA GLU A 16 -19.18 -34.19 -7.19
C GLU A 16 -18.95 -34.30 -8.70
N GLU A 17 -18.49 -33.23 -9.33
CA GLU A 17 -18.27 -33.17 -10.78
C GLU A 17 -16.81 -33.45 -11.19
N SER A 18 -15.98 -33.94 -10.27
CA SER A 18 -14.56 -34.30 -10.47
C SER A 18 -13.74 -33.20 -11.16
N VAL A 19 -13.99 -31.94 -10.79
CA VAL A 19 -13.20 -30.81 -11.27
C VAL A 19 -11.85 -30.82 -10.54
N GLN A 20 -10.77 -31.14 -11.26
CA GLN A 20 -9.42 -31.14 -10.70
C GLN A 20 -8.99 -29.72 -10.33
N LEU A 21 -9.21 -29.35 -9.07
CA LEU A 21 -8.66 -28.13 -8.48
C LEU A 21 -7.15 -28.29 -8.24
N SER A 22 -6.46 -27.18 -8.00
CA SER A 22 -5.04 -27.21 -7.63
C SER A 22 -4.81 -28.07 -6.39
N GLU A 23 -3.73 -28.87 -6.40
CA GLU A 23 -3.31 -29.71 -5.27
C GLU A 23 -2.98 -28.88 -4.02
N ASN A 24 -2.62 -27.60 -4.21
CA ASN A 24 -2.41 -26.69 -3.12
C ASN A 24 -3.76 -26.10 -2.64
N PRO A 25 -4.14 -26.28 -1.36
CA PRO A 25 -5.46 -25.88 -0.85
C PRO A 25 -5.69 -24.37 -0.89
N TRP A 26 -4.64 -23.58 -0.68
CA TRP A 26 -4.72 -22.12 -0.76
C TRP A 26 -4.94 -21.64 -2.19
N GLN A 27 -4.28 -22.29 -3.15
CA GLN A 27 -4.44 -21.97 -4.56
C GLN A 27 -5.85 -22.32 -5.06
N ALA A 28 -6.35 -23.50 -4.69
CA ALA A 28 -7.73 -23.92 -4.98
C ALA A 28 -8.75 -22.93 -4.42
N LEU A 29 -8.57 -22.50 -3.16
CA LEU A 29 -9.46 -21.52 -2.53
C LEU A 29 -9.44 -20.16 -3.26
N ARG A 30 -8.27 -19.67 -3.67
CA ARG A 30 -8.15 -18.42 -4.43
C ARG A 30 -8.87 -18.49 -5.78
N GLU A 31 -8.75 -19.62 -6.47
CA GLU A 31 -9.39 -19.84 -7.77
C GLU A 31 -10.92 -19.91 -7.65
N VAL A 32 -11.42 -20.57 -6.62
CA VAL A 32 -12.85 -20.63 -6.28
C VAL A 32 -13.40 -19.24 -5.96
N ILE A 33 -12.69 -18.46 -5.14
CA ILE A 33 -13.08 -17.08 -4.83
C ILE A 33 -13.07 -16.20 -6.09
N ALA A 34 -12.06 -16.34 -6.94
CA ALA A 34 -11.97 -15.59 -8.20
C ALA A 34 -13.14 -15.93 -9.14
N ALA A 35 -13.49 -17.22 -9.27
CA ALA A 35 -14.60 -17.67 -10.09
C ALA A 35 -15.94 -17.11 -9.59
N LEU A 36 -16.18 -17.15 -8.28
CA LEU A 36 -17.38 -16.60 -7.65
C LEU A 36 -17.51 -15.09 -7.84
N ARG A 37 -16.41 -14.35 -7.69
CA ARG A 37 -16.40 -12.89 -7.91
C ARG A 37 -16.68 -12.52 -9.36
N SER A 38 -16.14 -13.29 -10.31
CA SER A 38 -16.32 -13.00 -11.73
C SER A 38 -17.71 -13.35 -12.27
N THR A 39 -18.46 -14.18 -11.54
CA THR A 39 -19.82 -14.61 -11.90
C THR A 39 -20.91 -13.98 -11.03
N GLN A 40 -20.51 -13.05 -10.16
CA GLN A 40 -21.42 -12.28 -9.33
C GLN A 40 -22.28 -11.35 -10.19
N ASP A 41 -23.60 -11.46 -10.06
CA ASP A 41 -24.50 -10.47 -10.68
C ASP A 41 -24.48 -9.20 -9.84
N HIS A 42 -23.80 -8.17 -10.32
CA HIS A 42 -23.76 -6.85 -9.66
C HIS A 42 -25.16 -6.23 -9.48
N ALA A 43 -26.15 -6.64 -10.28
CA ALA A 43 -27.53 -6.16 -10.20
C ALA A 43 -28.34 -6.76 -9.04
N LEU A 44 -28.03 -8.00 -8.61
CA LEU A 44 -28.80 -8.71 -7.58
C LEU A 44 -27.96 -9.07 -6.34
N GLY A 45 -26.65 -8.83 -6.38
CA GLY A 45 -25.73 -9.15 -5.27
C GLY A 45 -25.58 -10.65 -4.99
N CYS A 46 -26.15 -11.51 -5.84
CA CYS A 46 -26.16 -12.95 -5.68
C CYS A 46 -24.92 -13.59 -6.33
N LEU A 47 -24.32 -14.54 -5.63
CA LEU A 47 -23.23 -15.37 -6.13
C LEU A 47 -23.81 -16.51 -6.98
N GLN A 48 -23.38 -16.62 -8.23
CA GLN A 48 -23.88 -17.65 -9.15
C GLN A 48 -22.97 -18.87 -9.16
N ILE A 49 -23.18 -19.73 -8.17
CA ILE A 49 -22.50 -21.03 -8.03
C ILE A 49 -22.47 -21.85 -9.33
N PRO A 50 -23.59 -22.05 -10.08
CA PRO A 50 -23.55 -22.85 -11.31
C PRO A 50 -22.73 -22.21 -12.44
N LYS A 51 -22.65 -20.88 -12.50
CA LYS A 51 -21.80 -20.19 -13.50
C LYS A 51 -20.33 -20.30 -13.11
N ALA A 52 -20.00 -20.13 -11.82
CA ALA A 52 -18.65 -20.29 -11.30
C ALA A 52 -18.13 -21.72 -11.53
N LEU A 53 -18.96 -22.73 -11.29
CA LEU A 53 -18.63 -24.14 -11.54
C LEU A 53 -18.32 -24.41 -13.02
N ASN A 54 -19.13 -23.88 -13.93
CA ASN A 54 -18.88 -23.99 -15.38
C ASN A 54 -17.58 -23.28 -15.81
N GLN A 55 -17.23 -22.18 -15.15
CA GLN A 55 -15.97 -21.48 -15.40
C GLN A 55 -14.77 -22.29 -14.91
N LEU A 56 -14.85 -22.90 -13.73
CA LEU A 56 -13.82 -23.79 -13.22
C LEU A 56 -13.65 -25.02 -14.12
N LYS A 57 -14.75 -25.65 -14.57
CA LYS A 57 -14.70 -26.72 -15.57
C LYS A 57 -13.98 -26.33 -16.86
N ARG A 58 -14.18 -25.11 -17.37
CA ARG A 58 -13.48 -24.64 -18.57
C ARG A 58 -11.98 -24.45 -18.36
N ASN A 59 -11.58 -24.04 -17.15
CA ASN A 59 -10.19 -23.76 -16.81
C ASN A 59 -9.42 -25.04 -16.46
N PHE A 60 -10.06 -26.01 -15.79
CA PHE A 60 -9.43 -27.23 -15.28
C PHE A 60 -9.72 -28.47 -16.11
N GLY A 61 -10.88 -28.54 -16.78
CA GLY A 61 -11.25 -29.67 -17.65
C GLY A 61 -10.46 -29.78 -18.95
N ARG A 62 -9.50 -28.88 -19.21
CA ARG A 62 -8.57 -28.97 -20.35
C ARG A 62 -7.22 -29.62 -20.00
N ARG A 63 -6.94 -29.94 -18.73
CA ARG A 63 -5.61 -30.46 -18.35
C ARG A 63 -5.44 -31.97 -18.56
N GLU A 64 -6.50 -32.75 -18.72
CA GLU A 64 -6.40 -34.15 -19.14
C GLU A 64 -6.52 -34.27 -20.65
N GLY A 65 -5.38 -34.11 -21.34
CA GLY A 65 -5.23 -34.62 -22.69
C GLY A 65 -4.49 -33.71 -23.66
N VAL A 66 -3.19 -33.46 -23.46
CA VAL A 66 -2.25 -33.33 -24.59
C VAL A 66 -0.90 -33.95 -24.18
N LYS A 67 -0.71 -35.23 -24.51
CA LYS A 67 0.60 -35.68 -24.97
C LYS A 67 0.69 -35.36 -26.45
N GLY A 68 1.61 -34.46 -26.80
CA GLY A 68 2.15 -34.36 -28.16
C GLY A 68 1.71 -33.14 -28.97
N ALA A 69 2.75 -32.46 -29.44
CA ALA A 69 2.80 -31.50 -30.55
C ALA A 69 2.54 -30.03 -30.23
N ASP A 70 3.65 -29.28 -30.09
CA ASP A 70 3.80 -27.98 -30.75
C ASP A 70 3.35 -28.09 -32.23
N PRO A 71 2.70 -27.07 -32.82
CA PRO A 71 3.45 -25.91 -33.29
C PRO A 71 2.71 -24.55 -33.22
N VAL A 72 3.52 -23.50 -33.09
CA VAL A 72 3.52 -22.25 -33.90
C VAL A 72 2.15 -21.74 -34.40
N ALA A 73 1.72 -20.58 -33.92
CA ALA A 73 1.28 -19.41 -34.72
C ALA A 73 0.50 -18.40 -33.86
N VAL A 74 1.18 -17.38 -33.36
CA VAL A 74 0.52 -16.12 -32.97
C VAL A 74 0.40 -15.27 -34.23
N ALA A 75 -0.80 -15.27 -34.82
CA ALA A 75 -1.20 -14.31 -35.84
C ALA A 75 -2.46 -13.56 -35.37
N THR A 76 -2.26 -12.27 -35.14
CA THR A 76 -3.17 -11.13 -35.35
C THR A 76 -4.54 -11.41 -35.99
N SER A 77 -5.62 -10.86 -35.40
CA SER A 77 -6.68 -10.17 -36.17
C SER A 77 -7.62 -9.30 -35.31
N SER A 78 -7.34 -8.00 -35.31
CA SER A 78 -8.22 -6.91 -35.77
C SER A 78 -9.75 -6.89 -35.51
N ARG A 79 -10.13 -5.78 -34.83
CA ARG A 79 -11.26 -4.85 -35.08
C ARG A 79 -12.71 -5.33 -34.90
N LYS A 80 -13.44 -4.56 -34.09
CA LYS A 80 -14.59 -3.76 -34.55
C LYS A 80 -14.72 -2.49 -33.71
N GLY A 81 -14.49 -1.35 -34.34
CA GLY A 81 -14.82 -0.05 -33.77
C GLY A 81 -16.32 0.20 -33.82
N ARG A 82 -16.82 1.02 -32.89
CA ARG A 82 -18.11 1.69 -33.01
C ARG A 82 -17.95 3.15 -32.62
N ARG A 83 -17.99 3.97 -33.68
CA ARG A 83 -18.05 5.42 -33.74
C ARG A 83 -19.50 5.85 -33.49
N GLN A 84 -19.75 6.72 -32.51
CA GLN A 84 -20.91 7.62 -32.41
C GLN A 84 -20.40 8.86 -31.64
N GLU A 85 -20.08 9.95 -32.33
CA GLU A 85 -20.94 11.09 -32.70
C GLU A 85 -20.95 12.18 -31.62
N ARG A 86 -20.50 13.36 -32.05
CA ARG A 86 -20.51 14.64 -31.33
C ARG A 86 -21.88 15.29 -31.50
N THR A 87 -22.47 15.73 -30.40
CA THR A 87 -23.49 16.80 -30.30
C THR A 87 -23.12 17.54 -29.01
N LEU A 88 -22.55 18.75 -29.00
CA LEU A 88 -23.06 20.10 -29.35
C LEU A 88 -24.42 20.44 -28.71
N VAL A 89 -24.47 21.64 -28.10
CA VAL A 89 -25.54 22.37 -27.36
C VAL A 89 -25.44 22.17 -25.82
N GLN A 90 -24.87 23.13 -25.05
CA GLN A 90 -25.51 24.28 -24.32
C GLN A 90 -26.58 23.79 -23.30
N ASP A 91 -26.73 24.19 -22.03
CA ASP A 91 -26.38 25.39 -21.22
C ASP A 91 -26.57 25.03 -19.70
N PRO A 92 -26.79 25.91 -18.69
CA PRO A 92 -25.95 26.04 -17.50
C PRO A 92 -26.65 25.65 -16.17
N SER A 93 -25.90 25.64 -15.05
CA SER A 93 -26.35 25.78 -13.64
C SER A 93 -25.11 25.70 -12.74
N GLU A 94 -24.56 26.83 -12.27
CA GLU A 94 -24.74 27.38 -10.91
C GLU A 94 -24.36 26.42 -9.76
N ASP A 95 -23.23 26.66 -9.07
CA ASP A 95 -23.24 27.24 -7.71
C ASP A 95 -21.84 27.32 -7.04
N LYS A 96 -21.57 28.53 -6.51
CA LYS A 96 -20.80 28.87 -5.29
C LYS A 96 -19.29 28.57 -5.22
N GLN A 97 -18.49 29.46 -5.81
CA GLN A 97 -17.20 29.85 -5.22
C GLN A 97 -17.37 31.14 -4.41
N LEU A 98 -16.99 31.06 -3.14
CA LEU A 98 -17.00 32.14 -2.19
C LEU A 98 -16.00 33.24 -2.58
N GLN A 99 -16.53 34.45 -2.54
CA GLN A 99 -15.83 35.72 -2.54
C GLN A 99 -15.03 35.88 -1.23
N THR A 100 -13.80 36.38 -1.33
CA THR A 100 -13.21 37.24 -0.30
C THR A 100 -12.52 38.41 -0.99
N SER A 101 -13.11 39.57 -0.83
CA SER A 101 -12.68 40.87 -1.33
C SER A 101 -11.79 41.59 -0.30
N THR A 102 -10.70 42.18 -0.81
CA THR A 102 -10.15 43.51 -0.49
C THR A 102 -9.97 43.94 0.97
N ILE A 103 -8.72 44.19 1.38
CA ILE A 103 -8.29 45.49 1.95
C ILE A 103 -6.85 45.78 1.49
N ASP A 104 -6.69 46.89 0.78
CA ASP A 104 -5.44 47.55 0.40
C ASP A 104 -4.70 48.12 1.62
N ASN A 105 -3.37 48.07 1.64
CA ASN A 105 -2.60 49.06 2.39
C ASN A 105 -1.25 49.33 1.71
N ASP A 106 -1.21 50.48 1.06
CA ASP A 106 -0.06 51.10 0.41
C ASP A 106 0.71 51.93 1.45
N GLY A 107 2.03 52.00 1.31
CA GLY A 107 2.89 52.67 2.29
C GLY A 107 4.36 52.55 1.95
N GLY A 108 4.76 53.02 0.78
CA GLY A 108 6.16 53.20 0.41
C GLY A 108 6.85 54.31 1.23
N THR A 109 8.09 54.08 1.63
CA THR A 109 9.11 55.14 1.68
C THR A 109 10.46 54.58 1.26
N SER A 110 11.04 55.29 0.30
CA SER A 110 12.35 55.11 -0.31
C SER A 110 13.50 55.35 0.68
N SER A 111 14.62 54.64 0.52
CA SER A 111 15.92 55.31 0.29
C SER A 111 17.00 54.30 -0.09
N CYS A 112 17.69 54.63 -1.18
CA CYS A 112 18.89 54.01 -1.72
C CYS A 112 20.12 54.40 -0.89
N GLY A 113 21.07 53.47 -0.72
CA GLY A 113 22.40 53.77 -0.19
C GLY A 113 23.39 52.62 -0.38
N GLN A 114 24.28 52.78 -1.35
CA GLN A 114 25.34 51.84 -1.76
C GLN A 114 26.53 51.80 -0.78
N SER A 115 27.19 50.64 -0.66
CA SER A 115 28.66 50.44 -0.72
C SER A 115 28.96 48.94 -0.52
N ARG A 116 29.48 48.17 -1.50
CA ARG A 116 30.91 48.02 -1.90
C ARG A 116 31.81 47.87 -0.66
N GLN A 117 32.51 46.75 -0.36
CA GLN A 117 33.36 45.89 -1.21
C GLN A 117 33.87 44.67 -0.37
N PRO A 118 34.72 43.75 -0.92
CA PRO A 118 34.67 42.29 -0.71
C PRO A 118 35.81 41.70 0.17
N ASN A 119 35.86 40.35 0.19
CA ASN A 119 36.93 39.44 0.60
C ASN A 119 37.07 39.09 2.10
N ALA A 120 36.84 37.81 2.39
CA ALA A 120 37.81 36.99 3.13
C ALA A 120 37.55 35.50 2.83
N MET A 121 38.63 34.74 2.83
CA MET A 121 38.77 33.44 2.20
C MET A 121 38.06 32.30 2.96
N SER A 122 37.75 31.24 2.20
CA SER A 122 37.62 29.88 2.74
C SER A 122 38.82 29.50 3.61
N PRO A 123 38.63 28.50 4.49
CA PRO A 123 39.54 27.38 4.40
C PRO A 123 38.82 26.07 4.06
N VAL A 124 39.47 25.41 3.11
CA VAL A 124 39.30 24.07 2.61
C VAL A 124 39.42 23.03 3.74
N ALA A 125 38.56 22.02 3.63
CA ALA A 125 38.70 20.63 4.05
C ALA A 125 39.65 20.28 5.21
N SER A 126 39.04 19.78 6.29
CA SER A 126 39.56 18.60 6.96
C SER A 126 38.48 17.53 6.98
N SER A 127 38.47 16.75 5.89
CA SER A 127 37.64 15.56 5.72
C SER A 127 38.13 14.45 6.65
N LYS A 128 37.91 14.59 7.97
CA LYS A 128 37.88 13.43 8.85
C LYS A 128 36.57 12.71 8.56
N LYS A 129 36.69 11.62 7.80
CA LYS A 129 35.66 10.61 7.51
C LYS A 129 35.17 10.02 8.83
N LYS A 130 34.34 10.77 9.55
CA LYS A 130 33.54 10.30 10.67
C LYS A 130 32.56 9.31 10.06
N LYS A 131 32.63 8.03 10.47
CA LYS A 131 31.56 7.06 10.22
C LYS A 131 30.25 7.81 10.44
N ARG A 132 29.40 7.88 9.41
CA ARG A 132 28.04 8.41 9.57
C ARG A 132 27.31 7.39 10.40
N ASP A 133 27.48 7.45 11.71
CA ASP A 133 26.48 6.92 12.61
C ASP A 133 25.21 7.65 12.20
N ALA A 134 24.26 6.90 11.65
CA ALA A 134 23.01 7.43 11.16
C ALA A 134 22.42 8.30 12.26
N ARG A 135 22.33 9.61 12.02
CA ARG A 135 21.76 10.53 13.01
C ARG A 135 20.33 10.06 13.22
N LYS A 136 20.06 9.49 14.39
CA LYS A 136 18.70 9.15 14.81
C LYS A 136 17.82 10.38 14.60
N SER A 137 16.63 10.18 14.05
CA SER A 137 15.71 11.30 13.87
C SER A 137 15.30 11.82 15.26
N ARG A 138 15.06 13.12 15.43
CA ARG A 138 14.61 13.67 16.72
C ARG A 138 13.37 12.93 17.27
N ILE A 139 12.52 12.47 16.36
CA ILE A 139 11.32 11.68 16.66
C ILE A 139 11.70 10.30 17.24
N GLN A 140 12.75 9.67 16.71
CA GLN A 140 13.26 8.39 17.21
C GLN A 140 13.78 8.51 18.65
N GLU A 141 14.61 9.53 18.91
CA GLU A 141 15.18 9.77 20.24
C GLU A 141 14.05 10.03 21.26
N GLU A 142 13.01 10.75 20.86
CA GLU A 142 11.87 11.05 21.72
C GLU A 142 11.00 9.82 21.99
N VAL A 143 10.79 8.95 21.00
CA VAL A 143 10.05 7.69 21.16
C VAL A 143 10.82 6.67 22.01
N GLU A 144 12.14 6.57 21.85
CA GLU A 144 12.99 5.69 22.67
C GLU A 144 13.16 6.21 24.12
N ALA A 145 13.21 7.52 24.31
CA ALA A 145 13.46 8.12 25.63
C ALA A 145 12.22 8.13 26.55
N THR A 146 11.02 7.95 26.00
CA THR A 146 9.77 7.99 26.76
C THR A 146 9.01 6.68 26.64
N PRO A 147 8.71 5.99 27.75
CA PRO A 147 7.90 4.78 27.70
C PRO A 147 6.46 5.10 27.29
N ALA A 148 5.81 4.15 26.64
CA ALA A 148 4.42 4.23 26.24
C ALA A 148 3.51 4.45 27.45
N SER A 149 2.48 5.28 27.25
CA SER A 149 1.44 5.55 28.25
C SER A 149 0.76 4.26 28.74
N ARG A 150 0.75 3.23 27.89
CA ARG A 150 0.32 1.86 28.19
C ARG A 150 1.46 0.90 27.92
N THR A 151 1.79 0.09 28.91
CA THR A 151 2.85 -0.93 28.82
C THR A 151 2.57 -1.97 27.73
N GLU A 152 1.30 -2.28 27.46
CA GLU A 152 0.89 -3.21 26.40
C GLU A 152 1.22 -2.70 24.98
N ASN A 153 1.19 -1.37 24.79
CA ASN A 153 1.53 -0.76 23.50
C ASN A 153 3.05 -0.66 23.29
N GLN A 154 3.88 -0.83 24.33
CA GLN A 154 5.33 -0.64 24.24
C GLN A 154 5.95 -1.58 23.19
N ALA A 155 5.58 -2.86 23.22
CA ALA A 155 6.11 -3.84 22.26
C ALA A 155 5.78 -3.46 20.80
N LEU A 156 4.58 -2.94 20.56
CA LEU A 156 4.17 -2.48 19.22
C LEU A 156 4.93 -1.21 18.80
N VAL A 157 5.15 -0.28 19.73
CA VAL A 157 5.95 0.93 19.51
C VAL A 157 7.39 0.56 19.16
N ASP A 158 8.02 -0.33 19.92
CA ASP A 158 9.39 -0.78 19.68
C ASP A 158 9.54 -1.44 18.30
N GLN A 159 8.57 -2.28 17.91
CA GLN A 159 8.54 -2.91 16.59
C GLN A 159 8.39 -1.89 15.45
N LEU A 160 7.52 -0.89 15.63
CA LEU A 160 7.34 0.18 14.63
C LEU A 160 8.58 1.05 14.48
N VAL A 161 9.29 1.32 15.57
CA VAL A 161 10.58 2.04 15.55
C VAL A 161 11.62 1.23 14.77
N GLN A 162 11.79 -0.06 15.10
CA GLN A 162 12.73 -0.93 14.38
C GLN A 162 12.42 -1.03 12.89
N LEU A 163 11.14 -1.22 12.53
CA LEU A 163 10.71 -1.27 11.14
C LEU A 163 10.92 0.08 10.43
N GLY A 164 10.71 1.19 11.13
CA GLY A 164 10.93 2.53 10.60
C GLY A 164 12.42 2.83 10.35
N GLU A 165 13.29 2.43 11.27
CA GLU A 165 14.74 2.52 11.10
C GLU A 165 15.21 1.71 9.92
N PHE A 166 14.78 0.44 9.85
CA PHE A 166 15.11 -0.45 8.74
C PHE A 166 14.76 0.22 7.41
N GLU A 167 13.53 0.71 7.25
CA GLU A 167 13.14 1.37 6.00
C GLU A 167 13.94 2.64 5.68
N MET A 168 14.33 3.42 6.68
CA MET A 168 15.18 4.58 6.45
C MET A 168 16.55 4.17 5.91
N HIS A 169 17.07 3.04 6.36
CA HIS A 169 18.33 2.48 5.87
C HIS A 169 18.22 1.92 4.43
N HIS A 170 17.05 1.40 4.04
CA HIS A 170 16.82 0.79 2.71
C HIS A 170 16.25 1.78 1.67
N GLY A 171 16.39 3.10 1.89
CA GLY A 171 15.98 4.13 0.93
C GLY A 171 14.48 4.51 0.98
N HIS A 172 13.70 3.92 1.89
CA HIS A 172 12.29 4.21 2.11
C HIS A 172 12.08 5.25 3.23
N ALA A 173 12.85 6.35 3.21
CA ALA A 173 12.88 7.33 4.29
C ALA A 173 11.51 7.91 4.66
N GLN A 174 10.64 8.22 3.70
CA GLN A 174 9.31 8.76 3.96
C GLN A 174 8.40 7.75 4.70
N ARG A 175 8.52 6.46 4.36
CA ARG A 175 7.75 5.38 5.00
C ARG A 175 8.25 5.17 6.43
N GLY A 176 9.57 5.21 6.64
CA GLY A 176 10.17 5.09 7.97
C GLY A 176 9.81 6.25 8.90
N VAL A 177 9.83 7.49 8.40
CA VAL A 177 9.36 8.66 9.16
C VAL A 177 7.88 8.55 9.51
N SER A 178 7.04 8.06 8.59
CA SER A 178 5.61 7.86 8.84
C SER A 178 5.38 6.80 9.92
N ARG A 179 6.15 5.71 9.93
CA ARG A 179 6.11 4.69 10.99
C ARG A 179 6.49 5.26 12.35
N MET A 180 7.53 6.08 12.42
CA MET A 180 7.94 6.71 13.68
C MET A 180 6.89 7.69 14.22
N ARG A 181 6.25 8.49 13.36
CA ARG A 181 5.13 9.36 13.77
C ARG A 181 3.92 8.56 14.26
N GLY A 182 3.67 7.39 13.67
CA GLY A 182 2.65 6.47 14.15
C GLY A 182 2.99 5.87 15.51
N ALA A 183 4.26 5.47 15.71
CA ALA A 183 4.76 4.96 16.98
C ALA A 183 4.61 6.01 18.10
N GLU A 184 4.96 7.27 17.82
CA GLU A 184 4.74 8.41 18.72
C GLU A 184 3.26 8.56 19.11
N ALA A 185 2.35 8.50 18.12
CA ALA A 185 0.91 8.60 18.39
C ALA A 185 0.36 7.42 19.21
N ILE A 186 0.87 6.21 19.02
CA ILE A 186 0.47 5.02 19.78
C ILE A 186 1.01 5.07 21.22
N ARG A 187 2.25 5.59 21.39
CA ARG A 187 2.88 5.84 22.69
C ARG A 187 2.06 6.82 23.53
N ASP A 188 1.59 7.90 22.92
CA ASP A 188 0.83 8.95 23.60
C ASP A 188 -0.66 8.61 23.78
N CYS A 189 -1.12 7.52 23.14
CA CYS A 189 -2.49 7.09 23.26
C CYS A 189 -2.77 6.47 24.63
N LYS A 190 -3.92 6.84 25.21
CA LYS A 190 -4.42 6.28 26.48
C LYS A 190 -5.11 4.92 26.32
N MET A 191 -5.39 4.52 25.08
CA MET A 191 -6.09 3.29 24.73
C MET A 191 -5.10 2.20 24.32
N VAL A 192 -5.42 0.95 24.67
CA VAL A 192 -4.65 -0.20 24.18
C VAL A 192 -5.02 -0.44 22.72
N ILE A 193 -4.02 -0.55 21.85
CA ILE A 193 -4.22 -0.80 20.43
C ILE A 193 -4.14 -2.31 20.19
N SER A 194 -5.27 -2.91 19.85
CA SER A 194 -5.38 -4.34 19.53
C SER A 194 -5.63 -4.61 18.04
N SER A 195 -5.84 -3.57 17.23
CA SER A 195 -5.97 -3.68 15.77
C SER A 195 -5.57 -2.40 15.05
N GLY A 196 -5.18 -2.52 13.79
CA GLY A 196 -4.90 -1.42 12.89
C GLY A 196 -6.10 -0.52 12.67
N ALA A 197 -7.32 -1.05 12.71
CA ALA A 197 -8.55 -0.24 12.62
C ALA A 197 -8.70 0.73 13.81
N GLN A 198 -8.32 0.32 15.01
CA GLN A 198 -8.25 1.20 16.18
C GLN A 198 -7.11 2.21 16.02
N ALA A 199 -5.93 1.77 15.58
CA ALA A 199 -4.80 2.65 15.36
C ALA A 199 -5.12 3.74 14.33
N LYS A 200 -5.89 3.43 13.29
CA LYS A 200 -6.33 4.38 12.24
C LYS A 200 -7.16 5.56 12.78
N GLN A 201 -7.75 5.44 13.98
CA GLN A 201 -8.43 6.56 14.63
C GLN A 201 -7.44 7.63 15.10
N LEU A 202 -6.15 7.28 15.24
CA LEU A 202 -5.08 8.22 15.52
C LEU A 202 -4.76 9.02 14.24
N GLY A 203 -4.77 10.34 14.31
CA GLY A 203 -4.55 11.22 13.14
C GLY A 203 -3.22 11.01 12.40
N SER A 204 -2.23 10.41 13.08
CA SER A 204 -0.91 10.09 12.52
C SER A 204 -0.83 8.72 11.85
N VAL A 205 -1.90 7.92 11.87
CA VAL A 205 -1.93 6.55 11.33
C VAL A 205 -2.84 6.47 10.10
N GLY A 206 -2.21 6.43 8.92
CA GLY A 206 -2.90 6.21 7.65
C GLY A 206 -3.27 4.74 7.42
N THR A 207 -4.09 4.47 6.39
CA THR A 207 -4.53 3.12 6.03
C THR A 207 -3.37 2.13 5.84
N ALA A 208 -2.30 2.55 5.15
CA ALA A 208 -1.13 1.68 4.92
C ALA A 208 -0.40 1.32 6.23
N LEU A 209 -0.31 2.26 7.16
CA LEU A 209 0.31 2.02 8.46
C LEU A 209 -0.60 1.15 9.34
N ALA A 210 -1.92 1.36 9.30
CA ALA A 210 -2.89 0.51 9.98
C ALA A 210 -2.76 -0.96 9.56
N THR A 211 -2.66 -1.23 8.25
CA THR A 211 -2.42 -2.59 7.75
C THR A 211 -1.09 -3.17 8.26
N LYS A 212 -0.04 -2.35 8.35
CA LYS A 212 1.25 -2.80 8.92
C LYS A 212 1.17 -3.06 10.43
N ILE A 213 0.35 -2.31 11.16
CA ILE A 213 0.09 -2.58 12.57
C ILE A 213 -0.65 -3.90 12.73
N ASP A 214 -1.66 -4.18 11.92
CA ASP A 214 -2.34 -5.49 11.90
C ASP A 214 -1.34 -6.61 11.58
N GLN A 215 -0.43 -6.41 10.64
CA GLN A 215 0.61 -7.39 10.33
C GLN A 215 1.57 -7.60 11.51
N LEU A 216 2.04 -6.54 12.16
CA LEU A 216 2.92 -6.64 13.33
C LEU A 216 2.25 -7.35 14.51
N LEU A 217 0.94 -7.12 14.70
CA LEU A 217 0.17 -7.78 15.76
C LEU A 217 -0.08 -9.28 15.50
N ASN A 218 -0.22 -9.69 14.23
CA ASN A 218 -0.54 -11.07 13.87
C ASN A 218 0.69 -11.93 13.52
N GLU A 219 1.62 -11.37 12.78
CA GLU A 219 2.78 -12.06 12.18
C GLU A 219 4.11 -11.66 12.84
N GLY A 220 4.16 -10.50 13.49
CA GLY A 220 5.36 -9.98 14.14
C GLY A 220 6.30 -9.20 13.20
N LEU A 221 7.44 -8.76 13.76
CA LEU A 221 8.41 -7.91 13.06
C LEU A 221 9.15 -8.65 11.93
N GLU A 222 9.47 -9.94 12.12
CA GLU A 222 10.23 -10.73 11.14
C GLU A 222 9.50 -10.83 9.80
N ALA A 223 8.20 -11.12 9.83
CA ALA A 223 7.37 -11.16 8.63
C ALA A 223 7.29 -9.79 7.94
N ALA A 224 7.17 -8.71 8.72
CA ALA A 224 7.11 -7.36 8.20
C ALA A 224 8.43 -6.90 7.55
N LEU A 225 9.58 -7.42 8.00
CA LEU A 225 10.90 -7.18 7.42
C LEU A 225 11.19 -8.07 6.20
N GLY A 226 10.69 -9.31 6.19
CA GLY A 226 10.90 -10.25 5.08
C GLY A 226 10.37 -9.77 3.73
N GLU A 227 9.38 -8.87 3.72
CA GLU A 227 8.92 -8.20 2.49
C GLU A 227 10.01 -7.38 1.79
N TYR A 228 11.03 -6.92 2.51
CA TYR A 228 12.10 -6.06 1.99
C TYR A 228 13.37 -6.85 1.67
N GLU A 229 13.59 -8.00 2.29
CA GLU A 229 14.76 -8.86 2.02
C GLU A 229 14.73 -9.46 0.59
N GLY A 230 13.55 -9.52 -0.03
CA GLY A 230 13.41 -9.91 -1.43
C GLY A 230 13.94 -8.88 -2.45
N ASP A 231 13.99 -7.60 -2.07
CA ASP A 231 14.35 -6.50 -2.97
C ASP A 231 15.86 -6.17 -2.95
N ASP A 232 16.58 -6.50 -1.87
CA ASP A 232 18.04 -6.28 -1.76
C ASP A 232 18.87 -7.14 -2.73
N LYS A 233 18.29 -8.23 -3.24
CA LYS A 233 18.94 -9.08 -4.26
C LYS A 233 18.97 -8.46 -5.66
N ALA A 234 18.38 -7.28 -5.85
CA ALA A 234 18.29 -6.59 -7.14
C ALA A 234 19.28 -5.42 -7.30
N LEU A 235 20.23 -5.22 -6.38
CA LEU A 235 21.30 -4.23 -6.60
C LEU A 235 22.38 -4.81 -7.55
N PRO A 236 22.65 -4.19 -8.70
CA PRO A 236 23.79 -4.56 -9.52
C PRO A 236 25.08 -4.20 -8.76
N GLU A 237 25.91 -5.20 -8.51
CA GLU A 237 27.30 -5.00 -8.11
C GLU A 237 27.97 -4.12 -9.16
N THR A 238 28.20 -2.85 -8.82
CA THR A 238 29.00 -1.95 -9.66
C THR A 238 30.46 -2.33 -9.46
N ARG A 239 30.97 -3.07 -10.46
CA ARG A 239 32.37 -3.44 -10.63
C ARG A 239 33.19 -2.27 -11.19
#